data_AF-A0A182TH84-F1
#
_entry.id   AF-A0A182TH84-F1
#
_cell.length_a   1.000
_cell.length_b   1.000
_cell.length_c   1.000
_cell.angle_alpha   90.00
_cell.angle_beta   90.00
_cell.angle_gamma   90.00
#
_symmetry.space_group_name_H-M   'P 1'
#
loop_
_entity.id
_entity.type
_entity.pdbx_description
1 polymer ?
#
loop_
_entity_poly.entity_id
_entity_poly.type
_entity_poly.pdbx_seq_one_letter_code
_entity_poly.pdbx_strand_id
1 'polypeptide(L)'
;MRGAFGKPQGTVARVHIGQPIMSVRSSDRFKAQVIEALRRAKFKFPGRQKIFVSKKWGFTKYDRDVYQKHNDEGRLVPDGCGVQFRNDHGPLVKWEQHQRNRLSA
;
A
#
# COMPACT_ATOMS: atom_id res chain seq x y z
N MET A 1 -1.93 43.88 21.08
CA MET A 1 -3.24 43.38 20.59
C MET A 1 -3.92 42.56 21.68
N ARG A 2 -4.87 43.13 22.42
CA ARG A 2 -5.56 42.43 23.53
C ARG A 2 -6.55 41.39 22.98
N GLY A 3 -6.52 40.14 23.48
CA GLY A 3 -7.50 39.10 23.13
C GLY A 3 -7.24 38.36 21.80
N ALA A 4 -6.00 37.96 21.53
CA ALA A 4 -5.58 37.44 20.22
C ALA A 4 -5.65 35.90 20.05
N PHE A 5 -6.39 35.17 20.89
CA PHE A 5 -6.57 33.73 20.69
C PHE A 5 -7.55 33.47 19.54
N GLY A 6 -7.12 32.69 18.55
CA GLY A 6 -7.88 32.46 17.32
C GLY A 6 -9.04 31.49 17.46
N LYS A 7 -10.04 31.62 16.57
CA LYS A 7 -11.09 30.62 16.35
C LYS A 7 -10.64 29.60 15.29
N PRO A 8 -11.18 28.37 15.27
CA PRO A 8 -10.86 27.40 14.23
C PRO A 8 -11.28 27.89 12.84
N GLN A 9 -10.38 27.78 11.85
CA GLN A 9 -10.64 28.17 10.45
C GLN A 9 -10.67 26.96 9.50
N GLY A 10 -9.86 25.94 9.76
CA GLY A 10 -9.76 24.75 8.91
C GLY A 10 -8.82 23.71 9.49
N THR A 11 -8.73 22.56 8.82
CA THR A 11 -7.84 21.46 9.18
C THR A 11 -6.67 21.36 8.22
N VAL A 12 -5.55 20.81 8.70
CA VAL A 12 -4.35 20.59 7.90
C VAL A 12 -3.76 19.22 8.22
N ALA A 13 -3.12 18.59 7.23
CA ALA A 13 -2.34 17.37 7.43
C ALA A 13 -0.87 17.74 7.66
N ARG A 14 -0.31 17.34 8.81
CA ARG A 14 1.12 17.48 9.10
C ARG A 14 1.89 16.34 8.45
N VAL A 15 2.90 16.66 7.65
CA VAL A 15 3.72 15.67 6.93
C VAL A 15 5.20 15.80 7.27
N HIS A 16 5.87 14.66 7.44
CA HIS A 16 7.31 14.58 7.69
C HIS A 16 8.10 14.35 6.40
N ILE A 17 9.41 14.58 6.45
CA ILE A 17 10.30 14.26 5.32
C ILE A 17 10.30 12.75 5.08
N GLY A 18 10.09 12.34 3.83
CA GLY A 18 10.04 10.93 3.44
C GLY A 18 8.68 10.26 3.65
N GLN A 19 7.69 10.95 4.21
CA GLN A 19 6.34 10.42 4.38
C GLN A 19 5.61 10.34 3.02
N PRO A 20 5.04 9.18 2.65
CA PRO A 20 4.18 9.07 1.48
C PRO A 20 2.88 9.88 1.67
N ILE A 21 2.55 10.76 0.71
CA ILE A 21 1.31 11.57 0.72
C ILE A 21 0.20 10.86 -0.05
N MET A 22 0.50 10.41 -1.28
CA MET A 22 -0.41 9.66 -2.13
C MET A 22 0.30 8.43 -2.69
N SER A 23 -0.44 7.32 -2.82
CA SER A 23 0.05 6.08 -3.41
C SER A 23 -0.97 5.56 -4.41
N VAL A 24 -0.49 5.08 -5.55
CA VAL A 24 -1.33 4.52 -6.63
C VAL A 24 -0.78 3.15 -7.01
N ARG A 25 -1.66 2.15 -7.15
CA ARG A 25 -1.34 0.84 -7.70
C ARG A 25 -1.94 0.70 -9.09
N SER A 26 -1.19 0.14 -10.03
CA SER A 26 -1.64 -0.12 -11.39
C SER A 26 -0.84 -1.29 -11.96
N SER A 27 -1.25 -1.81 -13.12
CA SER A 27 -0.40 -2.72 -13.88
C SER A 27 0.79 -1.97 -14.46
N ASP A 28 1.90 -2.69 -14.70
CA ASP A 28 3.14 -2.08 -15.20
C ASP A 28 2.97 -1.38 -16.57
N ARG A 29 1.92 -1.75 -17.33
CA ARG A 29 1.55 -1.12 -18.60
C ARG A 29 1.21 0.37 -18.46
N PHE A 30 0.68 0.80 -17.31
CA PHE A 30 0.25 2.19 -17.08
C PHE A 30 1.26 3.03 -16.31
N LYS A 31 2.49 2.51 -16.13
CA LYS A 31 3.53 3.15 -15.31
C LYS A 31 3.81 4.61 -15.72
N ALA A 32 3.95 4.88 -17.02
CA ALA A 32 4.25 6.22 -17.51
C ALA A 32 3.10 7.21 -17.26
N GLN A 33 1.86 6.77 -17.47
CA GLN A 33 0.65 7.55 -17.27
C GLN A 33 0.47 7.91 -15.80
N VAL A 34 0.73 6.97 -14.88
CA VAL A 34 0.66 7.21 -13.44
C VAL A 34 1.72 8.20 -12.96
N ILE A 35 2.95 8.10 -13.47
CA ILE A 35 4.02 9.05 -13.14
C ILE A 35 3.63 10.47 -13.58
N GLU A 36 3.08 10.63 -14.78
CA GLU A 36 2.62 11.94 -15.26
C GLU A 36 1.43 12.47 -14.46
N ALA A 37 0.47 11.63 -14.07
CA ALA A 37 -0.64 12.02 -13.22
C ALA A 37 -0.17 12.53 -11.86
N LEU A 38 0.78 11.83 -11.21
CA LEU A 38 1.36 12.26 -9.94
C LEU A 38 2.21 13.53 -10.09
N ARG A 39 2.88 13.72 -11.23
CA ARG A 39 3.61 14.96 -11.54
C ARG A 39 2.65 16.15 -11.62
N ARG A 40 1.48 15.99 -12.23
CA ARG A 40 0.44 17.02 -12.28
C ARG A 40 -0.17 17.30 -10.91
N ALA A 41 -0.44 16.26 -10.13
CA ALA A 41 -1.00 16.40 -8.79
C ALA A 41 -0.04 17.15 -7.84
N LYS A 42 1.27 16.93 -7.99
CA LYS A 42 2.30 17.64 -7.22
C LYS A 42 2.20 19.16 -7.33
N PHE A 43 1.74 19.72 -8.46
CA PHE A 43 1.60 21.18 -8.61
C PHE A 43 0.59 21.82 -7.65
N LYS A 44 -0.26 21.02 -7.00
CA LYS A 44 -1.24 21.49 -6.01
C LYS A 44 -0.69 21.48 -4.58
N PHE A 45 0.52 20.95 -4.36
CA PHE A 45 1.16 20.93 -3.06
C PHE A 45 2.33 21.93 -3.02
N PRO A 46 2.50 22.68 -1.91
CA PRO A 46 3.67 23.53 -1.74
C PRO A 46 4.93 22.70 -1.50
N GLY A 47 6.10 23.20 -1.90
CA GLY A 47 7.41 22.59 -1.63
C GLY A 47 7.86 21.54 -2.66
N ARG A 48 8.78 20.65 -2.24
CA ARG A 48 9.38 19.63 -3.13
C ARG A 48 8.90 18.22 -2.81
N GLN A 49 7.97 17.72 -3.60
CA GLN A 49 7.57 16.32 -3.58
C GLN A 49 8.38 15.51 -4.61
N LYS A 50 8.76 14.29 -4.25
CA LYS A 50 9.43 13.33 -5.14
C LYS A 50 8.45 12.22 -5.48
N ILE A 51 8.50 11.74 -6.72
CA ILE A 51 7.73 10.59 -7.18
C ILE A 51 8.67 9.38 -7.13
N PHE A 52 8.22 8.30 -6.50
CA PHE A 52 8.99 7.07 -6.38
C PHE A 52 8.19 5.90 -6.96
N VAL A 53 8.88 5.01 -7.66
CA VAL A 53 8.33 3.71 -8.03
C VAL A 53 8.71 2.72 -6.93
N SER A 54 7.71 2.20 -6.22
CA SER A 54 7.94 1.25 -5.13
C SER A 54 8.43 -0.09 -5.66
N LYS A 55 9.33 -0.73 -4.91
CA LYS A 55 9.74 -2.14 -5.11
C LYS A 55 8.69 -3.14 -4.60
N LYS A 56 7.72 -2.65 -3.83
CA LYS A 56 6.67 -3.45 -3.22
C LYS A 56 5.64 -3.94 -4.25
N TRP A 57 5.01 -5.06 -3.96
CA TRP A 57 3.86 -5.53 -4.73
C TRP A 57 2.60 -4.74 -4.34
N GLY A 58 2.26 -3.73 -5.13
CA GLY A 58 1.09 -2.88 -4.89
C GLY A 58 1.14 -2.19 -3.52
N PHE A 59 0.10 -2.39 -2.70
CA PHE A 59 -0.01 -1.83 -1.35
C PHE A 59 0.35 -2.85 -0.25
N THR A 60 1.08 -3.90 -0.60
CA THR A 60 1.58 -4.86 0.37
C THR A 60 2.93 -4.44 0.94
N LYS A 61 3.33 -5.08 2.04
CA LYS A 61 4.64 -4.87 2.66
C LYS A 61 5.77 -5.67 1.98
N TYR A 62 5.45 -6.55 1.05
CA TYR A 62 6.40 -7.46 0.40
C TYR A 62 6.97 -6.84 -0.88
N ASP A 63 8.26 -7.09 -1.14
CA ASP A 63 8.85 -6.81 -2.46
C ASP A 63 8.26 -7.77 -3.50
N ARG A 64 8.32 -7.42 -4.78
CA ARG A 64 7.63 -8.17 -5.85
C ARG A 64 8.05 -9.64 -5.93
N ASP A 65 9.34 -9.91 -5.79
CA ASP A 65 9.97 -11.22 -5.74
C ASP A 65 9.50 -12.04 -4.53
N VAL A 66 9.50 -11.43 -3.34
CA VAL A 66 9.03 -12.09 -2.11
C VAL A 66 7.53 -12.39 -2.18
N TYR A 67 6.74 -11.46 -2.73
CA TYR A 67 5.30 -11.65 -2.93
C TYR A 67 5.04 -12.86 -3.85
N GLN A 68 5.74 -12.92 -4.99
CA GLN A 68 5.58 -14.03 -5.93
C GLN A 68 5.91 -15.37 -5.27
N LYS A 69 7.03 -15.45 -4.55
CA LYS A 69 7.40 -16.66 -3.79
C LYS A 69 6.31 -17.09 -2.82
N HIS A 70 5.79 -16.19 -1.99
CA HIS A 70 4.73 -16.54 -1.03
C HIS A 70 3.40 -16.88 -1.70
N ASN A 71 3.13 -16.31 -2.87
CA ASN A 71 1.97 -16.65 -3.69
C ASN A 71 2.10 -18.07 -4.26
N ASP A 72 3.26 -18.43 -4.80
CA ASP A 72 3.57 -19.75 -5.35
C ASP A 72 3.58 -20.83 -4.24
N GLU A 73 4.06 -20.47 -3.05
CA GLU A 73 3.98 -21.29 -1.82
C GLU A 73 2.54 -21.42 -1.30
N GLY A 74 1.58 -20.66 -1.82
CA GLY A 74 0.18 -20.65 -1.37
C GLY A 74 0.01 -20.09 0.05
N ARG A 75 0.92 -19.24 0.52
CA ARG A 75 0.86 -18.62 1.86
C ARG A 75 0.08 -17.32 1.90
N LEU A 76 -0.18 -16.72 0.74
CA LEU A 76 -0.97 -15.49 0.63
C LEU A 76 -2.43 -15.83 0.34
N VAL A 77 -3.32 -15.34 1.19
CA VAL A 77 -4.77 -15.46 1.01
C VAL A 77 -5.33 -14.09 0.64
N PRO A 78 -6.12 -13.96 -0.44
CA PRO A 78 -6.74 -12.70 -0.81
C PRO A 78 -7.74 -12.25 0.27
N ASP A 79 -7.68 -10.98 0.65
CA ASP A 79 -8.55 -10.36 1.66
C ASP A 79 -9.07 -9.01 1.15
N GLY A 80 -10.02 -9.09 0.23
CA GLY A 80 -10.60 -7.93 -0.47
C GLY A 80 -9.54 -7.14 -1.25
N CYS A 81 -9.15 -5.98 -0.70
CA CYS A 81 -8.15 -5.11 -1.32
C CYS A 81 -6.71 -5.53 -1.01
N GLY A 82 -6.50 -6.26 0.09
CA GLY A 82 -5.21 -6.67 0.61
C GLY A 82 -4.97 -8.18 0.55
N VAL A 83 -3.94 -8.62 1.26
CA VAL A 83 -3.60 -10.03 1.41
C VAL A 83 -3.30 -10.34 2.87
N GLN A 84 -3.76 -11.50 3.33
CA GLN A 84 -3.37 -12.07 4.61
C GLN A 84 -2.24 -13.07 4.38
N PHE A 85 -1.23 -13.01 5.25
CA PHE A 85 -0.15 -13.99 5.25
C PHE A 85 -0.46 -15.10 6.26
N ARG A 86 -0.51 -16.34 5.80
CA ARG A 86 -0.64 -17.51 6.65
C ARG A 86 0.74 -17.90 7.16
N ASN A 87 0.96 -17.69 8.45
CA ASN A 87 2.11 -18.22 9.16
C ASN A 87 1.84 -19.66 9.62
N ASP A 88 2.89 -20.35 10.05
CA ASP A 88 2.81 -21.74 10.52
C ASP A 88 2.29 -21.84 11.98
N HIS A 89 1.48 -20.87 12.42
CA HIS A 89 0.95 -20.79 13.77
C HIS A 89 -0.58 -20.92 13.79
N GLY A 90 -1.09 -21.62 14.79
CA GLY A 90 -2.52 -21.81 15.03
C GLY A 90 -2.94 -23.28 15.00
N PRO A 91 -4.24 -23.58 15.18
CA PRO A 91 -4.75 -24.95 15.20
C PRO A 91 -4.52 -25.67 13.88
N LEU A 92 -4.01 -26.90 13.94
CA LEU A 92 -3.69 -27.73 12.78
C LEU A 92 -4.91 -27.95 11.85
N VAL A 93 -6.11 -28.06 12.43
CA VAL A 93 -7.38 -28.19 11.68
C VAL A 93 -7.58 -27.05 10.68
N LYS A 94 -7.24 -25.80 11.07
CA LYS A 94 -7.36 -24.63 10.18
C LYS A 94 -6.33 -24.67 9.05
N TRP A 95 -5.12 -25.15 9.34
CA TRP A 95 -4.08 -25.34 8.35
C TRP A 95 -4.47 -26.41 7.32
N GLU A 96 -5.00 -27.55 7.79
CA GLU A 96 -5.41 -28.64 6.92
C GLU A 96 -6.55 -28.23 5.99
N GLN A 97 -7.58 -27.55 6.52
CA GLN A 97 -8.68 -27.02 5.71
C GLN A 97 -8.17 -26.10 4.60
N HIS A 98 -7.18 -25.26 4.90
CA HIS A 98 -6.56 -24.40 3.90
C HIS A 98 -5.81 -25.18 2.81
N GLN A 99 -5.02 -26.20 3.17
CA GLN A 99 -4.32 -27.03 2.19
C GLN A 99 -5.31 -27.77 1.29
N ARG A 100 -6.42 -28.29 1.85
CA ARG A 100 -7.49 -28.92 1.07
C ARG A 100 -8.12 -27.94 0.07
N ASN A 101 -8.51 -26.74 0.53
CA ASN A 101 -9.10 -25.71 -0.33
C ASN A 101 -8.17 -25.30 -1.48
N ARG A 102 -6.86 -25.27 -1.23
CA ARG A 102 -5.84 -24.98 -2.25
C ARG A 102 -5.73 -26.09 -3.28
N LEU A 103 -5.71 -27.35 -2.86
CA LEU A 103 -5.53 -28.50 -3.75
C LEU A 103 -6.80 -28.85 -4.54
N SER A 104 -7.97 -28.42 -4.08
CA SER A 104 -9.25 -28.62 -4.76
C SER A 104 -9.56 -27.60 -5.86
N ALA A 105 -8.77 -26.53 -5.97
CA ALA A 105 -8.92 -25.45 -6.95
C ALA A 105 -7.91 -25.61 -8.08
#